data_AF-I0KDP0-F1
#
_entry.id   AF-I0KDP0-F1
#
_cell.length_a   1.000
_cell.length_b   1.000
_cell.length_c   1.000
_cell.angle_alpha   90.00
_cell.angle_beta   90.00
_cell.angle_gamma   90.00
#
_symmetry.space_group_name_H-M   'P 1'
#
loop_
_entity.id
_entity.type
_entity.pdbx_description
1 polymer ?
#
loop_
_entity_poly.entity_id
_entity_poly.type
_entity_poly.pdbx_seq_one_letter_code
_entity_poly.pdbx_strand_id
1 'polypeptide(L)'
;MQIIENRTQVRGVVQHVSAQSDVAQFGTLHLLVQQLAAVANVADLLSSREPISLAVLVPLAELTNADLTEGQTVEVEVRLATPDRLFAYAGTLHRLR
;
A
#
# COMPACT_ATOMS: atom_id res chain seq x y z
N MET A 1 17.30 21.12 -2.02
CA MET A 1 16.09 20.56 -1.40
C MET A 1 16.19 19.04 -1.56
N GLN A 2 16.50 18.33 -0.49
CA GLN A 2 16.61 16.87 -0.52
C GLN A 2 15.19 16.32 -0.49
N ILE A 3 14.77 15.60 -1.53
CA ILE A 3 13.49 14.88 -1.52
C ILE A 3 13.67 13.79 -0.47
N ILE A 4 13.06 13.97 0.69
CA ILE A 4 12.92 12.90 1.66
C ILE A 4 11.87 11.98 1.04
N GLU A 5 12.31 10.91 0.39
CA GLU A 5 11.40 9.84 0.00
C GLU A 5 10.73 9.32 1.27
N ASN A 6 9.43 9.08 1.21
CA ASN A 6 8.68 8.54 2.31
C ASN A 6 8.16 7.15 1.93
N ARG A 7 8.63 6.13 2.64
CA ARG A 7 8.34 4.74 2.30
C ARG A 7 8.16 3.91 3.55
N THR A 8 7.06 3.19 3.58
CA THR A 8 6.72 2.27 4.65
C THR A 8 6.32 0.95 4.03
N GLN A 9 6.89 -0.14 4.51
CA GLN A 9 6.46 -1.48 4.16
C GLN A 9 5.22 -1.81 5.00
N VAL A 10 4.15 -2.20 4.33
CA VAL A 10 2.87 -2.57 4.94
C VAL A 10 2.66 -4.04 4.69
N ARG A 11 2.55 -4.82 5.77
CA ARG A 11 2.00 -6.17 5.73
C ARG A 11 0.58 -6.13 6.27
N GLY A 12 -0.36 -6.65 5.49
CA GLY A 12 -1.77 -6.62 5.86
C GLY A 12 -2.60 -7.69 5.19
N VAL A 13 -3.81 -7.87 5.70
CA VAL A 13 -4.81 -8.78 5.13
C VAL A 13 -5.70 -8.00 4.18
N VAL A 14 -5.88 -8.50 2.96
CA VAL A 14 -6.78 -7.93 1.97
C VAL A 14 -8.21 -7.99 2.51
N GLN A 15 -8.82 -6.81 2.70
CA GLN A 15 -10.23 -6.70 3.06
C GLN A 15 -11.10 -6.55 1.83
N HIS A 16 -10.63 -5.80 0.84
CA HIS A 16 -11.38 -5.53 -0.39
C HIS A 16 -10.44 -5.07 -1.52
N VAL A 17 -10.79 -5.43 -2.75
CA VAL A 17 -10.04 -5.06 -3.96
C VAL A 17 -11.00 -4.42 -4.96
N SER A 18 -10.69 -3.22 -5.42
CA SER A 18 -11.46 -2.52 -6.43
C SER A 18 -10.56 -2.05 -7.57
N ALA A 19 -10.94 -2.39 -8.81
CA ALA A 19 -10.33 -1.83 -10.01
C ALA A 19 -10.73 -0.35 -10.26
N GLN A 20 -11.64 0.19 -9.46
CA GLN A 20 -12.07 1.58 -9.55
C GLN A 20 -11.35 2.44 -8.50
N SER A 21 -10.85 3.59 -8.93
CA SER A 21 -10.41 4.67 -8.06
C SER A 21 -10.67 6.01 -8.72
N ASP A 22 -10.55 7.08 -7.95
CA ASP A 22 -10.63 8.45 -8.44
C ASP A 22 -9.30 8.93 -9.06
N VAL A 23 -8.28 8.06 -9.13
CA VAL A 23 -7.00 8.33 -9.79
C VAL A 23 -6.85 7.42 -11.02
N ALA A 24 -6.66 8.04 -12.19
CA ALA A 24 -6.50 7.30 -13.43
C ALA A 24 -5.35 6.28 -13.34
N GLN A 25 -5.57 5.07 -13.86
CA GLN A 25 -4.62 3.95 -13.87
C GLN A 25 -4.29 3.32 -12.50
N PHE A 26 -5.03 3.68 -11.45
CA PHE A 26 -4.94 3.03 -10.14
C PHE A 26 -6.25 2.34 -9.77
N GLY A 27 -6.13 1.21 -9.08
CA GLY A 27 -7.21 0.60 -8.29
C GLY A 27 -7.01 0.88 -6.80
N THR A 28 -8.00 0.51 -6.00
CA THR A 28 -7.97 0.64 -4.55
C THR A 28 -7.86 -0.73 -3.90
N LEU A 29 -6.87 -0.89 -3.03
CA LEU A 29 -6.66 -2.07 -2.20
C LEU A 29 -6.87 -1.69 -0.74
N HIS A 30 -7.89 -2.28 -0.11
CA HIS A 30 -8.14 -2.11 1.32
C HIS A 30 -7.44 -3.20 2.10
N LEU A 31 -6.58 -2.82 3.05
CA LEU A 31 -5.79 -3.72 3.87
C LEU A 31 -6.11 -3.52 5.35
N LEU A 32 -6.36 -4.61 6.06
CA LEU A 32 -6.26 -4.64 7.52
C LEU A 32 -4.77 -4.76 7.87
N VAL A 33 -4.20 -3.74 8.49
CA VAL A 33 -2.76 -3.70 8.77
C VAL A 33 -2.42 -4.68 9.88
N GLN A 34 -1.46 -5.56 9.61
CA GLN A 34 -0.88 -6.45 10.61
C GLN A 34 0.46 -5.93 11.13
N GLN A 35 1.25 -5.31 10.26
CA GLN A 35 2.57 -4.81 10.58
C GLN A 35 2.95 -3.65 9.66
N LEU A 36 3.61 -2.64 10.24
CA LEU A 36 4.29 -1.56 9.53
C LEU A 36 5.79 -1.66 9.81
N ALA A 37 6.61 -1.44 8.79
CA ALA A 37 8.06 -1.38 8.94
C ALA A 37 8.64 -0.22 8.14
N ALA A 38 9.58 0.50 8.76
CA ALA A 38 10.35 1.53 8.09
C ALA A 38 11.28 0.90 7.06
N VAL A 39 11.34 1.47 5.86
CA VAL A 39 12.36 1.10 4.88
C VAL A 39 13.66 1.82 5.22
N ALA A 40 14.76 1.07 5.29
CA ALA A 40 16.05 1.57 5.75
C ALA A 40 16.51 2.80 4.93
N ASN A 41 16.99 3.83 5.62
CA ASN A 41 17.44 5.11 5.04
C ASN A 41 16.35 5.94 4.34
N VAL A 42 15.07 5.67 4.62
CA VAL A 42 13.91 6.40 4.07
C VAL A 42 13.06 6.93 5.22
N ALA A 43 12.38 8.07 5.03
CA ALA A 43 11.48 8.55 6.07
C ALA A 43 10.23 7.69 6.15
N ASP A 44 9.81 7.41 7.38
CA ASP A 44 8.60 6.66 7.67
C ASP A 44 7.54 7.59 8.25
N LEU A 45 6.49 7.85 7.46
CA LEU A 45 5.40 8.76 7.85
C LEU A 45 4.16 8.01 8.32
N LEU A 46 4.19 6.67 8.33
CA LEU A 46 3.04 5.81 8.63
C LEU A 46 3.22 5.01 9.91
N SER A 47 4.44 4.58 10.26
CA SER A 47 4.66 3.76 11.46
C SER A 47 4.39 4.46 12.79
N SER A 48 4.25 5.79 12.78
CA SER A 48 3.82 6.57 13.95
C SER A 48 2.30 6.71 14.07
N ARG A 49 1.54 6.21 13.10
CA ARG A 49 0.07 6.20 13.10
C ARG A 49 -0.40 4.80 13.48
N GLU A 50 -1.54 4.71 14.17
CA GLU A 50 -2.28 3.45 14.32
C GLU A 50 -3.38 3.36 13.25
N PRO A 51 -3.10 2.86 12.03
CA PRO A 51 -4.17 2.45 11.16
C PRO A 51 -4.49 0.97 11.39
N ILE A 52 -5.75 0.70 11.73
CA ILE A 52 -6.29 -0.67 11.72
C ILE A 52 -6.57 -1.09 10.26
N SER A 53 -7.01 -0.15 9.42
CA SER A 53 -7.32 -0.36 8.01
C SER A 53 -6.74 0.76 7.14
N LEU A 54 -6.19 0.42 5.97
CA LEU A 54 -5.60 1.33 5.00
C LEU A 54 -6.22 1.12 3.62
N ALA A 55 -6.54 2.23 2.93
CA ALA A 55 -6.85 2.24 1.51
C ALA A 55 -5.59 2.64 0.73
N VAL A 56 -5.06 1.71 -0.05
CA VAL A 56 -3.83 1.91 -0.85
C VAL A 56 -4.19 1.95 -2.33
N LEU A 57 -3.77 3.01 -3.01
CA LEU A 57 -3.87 3.13 -4.46
C LEU A 57 -2.74 2.31 -5.10
N VAL A 58 -3.11 1.28 -5.85
CA VAL A 58 -2.18 0.35 -6.49
C VAL A 58 -2.31 0.49 -8.02
N PRO A 59 -1.19 0.50 -8.78
CA PRO A 59 -1.26 0.49 -10.23
C PRO A 59 -2.19 -0.62 -10.75
N LEU A 60 -3.10 -0.27 -11.66
CA LEU A 60 -4.16 -1.19 -12.11
C LEU A 60 -3.59 -2.48 -12.74
N ALA A 61 -2.45 -2.36 -13.42
CA ALA A 61 -1.74 -3.50 -14.01
C ALA A 61 -1.28 -4.50 -12.95
N GLU A 62 -0.80 -4.04 -11.80
CA GLU A 62 -0.38 -4.92 -10.70
C GLU A 62 -1.56 -5.53 -9.99
N LEU A 63 -2.60 -4.73 -9.73
CA LEU A 63 -3.83 -5.20 -9.11
C LEU A 63 -4.48 -6.34 -9.92
N THR A 64 -4.47 -6.21 -11.25
CA THR A 64 -5.03 -7.21 -12.18
C THR A 64 -4.15 -8.46 -12.29
N ASN A 65 -2.83 -8.32 -12.22
CA ASN A 65 -1.89 -9.44 -12.33
C ASN A 65 -1.70 -10.20 -11.01
N ALA A 66 -1.93 -9.54 -9.87
CA ALA A 66 -1.63 -10.09 -8.56
C ALA A 66 -2.61 -11.17 -8.09
N ASP A 67 -3.78 -11.34 -8.74
CA ASP A 67 -4.81 -12.33 -8.36
C ASP A 67 -5.02 -12.37 -6.84
N LEU A 68 -5.41 -11.21 -6.31
CA LEU A 68 -5.62 -10.97 -4.89
C LEU A 68 -7.03 -11.41 -4.49
N THR A 69 -7.14 -12.05 -3.33
CA THR A 69 -8.41 -12.47 -2.74
C THR A 69 -8.60 -11.89 -1.35
N GLU A 70 -9.85 -11.64 -0.94
CA GLU A 70 -10.16 -11.19 0.43
C GLU A 70 -9.72 -12.26 1.45
N GLY A 71 -9.15 -11.83 2.57
CA GLY A 71 -8.55 -12.69 3.59
C GLY A 71 -7.10 -13.08 3.31
N GLN A 72 -6.56 -12.78 2.12
CA GLN A 72 -5.17 -13.05 1.80
C GLN A 72 -4.21 -12.07 2.49
N THR A 73 -3.07 -12.56 2.96
CA THR A 73 -2.01 -11.67 3.46
C THR A 73 -1.12 -11.20 2.30
N VAL A 74 -0.86 -9.89 2.25
CA VAL A 74 0.02 -9.27 1.28
C VAL A 74 1.05 -8.38 1.98
N GLU A 75 2.13 -8.13 1.28
CA GLU A 75 3.12 -7.11 1.61
C GLU A 75 3.19 -6.11 0.45
N VAL A 76 3.29 -4.83 0.77
CA VAL A 76 3.40 -3.76 -0.22
C VAL A 76 4.17 -2.58 0.37
N GLU A 77 5.05 -1.97 -0.42
CA GLU A 77 5.66 -0.70 -0.04
C GLU A 77 4.75 0.46 -0.45
N VAL A 78 4.50 1.38 0.47
CA VAL A 78 3.62 2.54 0.22
C VAL A 78 4.33 3.84 0.53
N ARG A 79 3.89 4.90 -0.17
CA ARG A 79 4.19 6.30 0.15
C ARG A 79 2.91 7.05 0.48
N LEU A 80 3.01 7.98 1.42
CA LEU A 80 1.96 8.94 1.74
C LEU A 80 2.11 10.19 0.86
N ALA A 81 1.09 10.50 0.07
CA ALA A 81 1.01 11.73 -0.71
C ALA A 81 -0.06 12.65 -0.13
N THR A 82 0.18 13.96 -0.18
CA THR A 82 -0.78 14.96 0.29
C THR A 82 -2.06 14.94 -0.55
N PRO A 83 -3.26 15.10 0.05
CA PRO A 83 -3.47 15.39 1.46
C PRO A 83 -3.33 14.20 2.42
N ASP A 84 -3.67 12.96 2.07
CA ASP A 84 -3.45 11.77 2.92
C ASP A 84 -3.70 10.47 2.12
N ARG A 85 -3.18 10.39 0.90
CA ARG A 85 -3.37 9.24 0.01
C ARG A 85 -2.18 8.31 0.07
N LEU A 86 -2.45 7.01 0.16
CA LEU A 86 -1.41 6.00 0.08
C LEU A 86 -1.28 5.49 -1.34
N PHE A 87 -0.07 5.49 -1.86
CA PHE A 87 0.25 4.93 -3.16
C PHE A 87 1.23 3.78 -2.99
N ALA A 88 0.93 2.63 -3.58
CA ALA A 88 1.89 1.54 -3.67
C ALA A 88 3.03 1.91 -4.64
N TYR A 89 4.24 1.48 -4.30
CA TYR A 89 5.34 1.47 -5.23
C TYR A 89 5.17 0.33 -6.23
N ALA A 90 5.46 0.61 -7.49
CA ALA A 90 5.26 -0.36 -8.55
C ALA A 90 6.19 -1.57 -8.37
N GLY A 91 5.63 -2.77 -8.52
CA GLY A 91 6.33 -4.05 -8.42
C GLY A 91 6.60 -4.53 -7.00
N THR A 92 6.06 -3.85 -5.98
CA THR A 92 6.29 -4.18 -4.56
C THR A 92 5.14 -4.95 -3.92
N LEU A 93 4.03 -5.12 -4.64
CA LEU A 93 2.89 -5.89 -4.16
C LEU A 93 3.21 -7.40 -4.24
N HIS A 94 3.32 -8.03 -3.08
CA HIS A 94 3.65 -9.44 -2.96
C HIS A 94 2.62 -10.19 -2.12
N ARG A 95 2.16 -11.34 -2.62
CA ARG A 95 1.31 -12.27 -1.87
C ARG A 95 2.18 -13.06 -0.91
N LEU A 96 1.81 -13.10 0.36
CA LEU A 96 2.43 -13.96 1.35
C LEU A 96 1.63 -15.28 1.43
N ARG A 97 2.34 -16.41 1.46
CA ARG A 97 1.77 -17.75 1.57
C ARG A 97 1.52 -18.14 3.01
#